data_AF-A0A4Q6ATC7-F1
#
_entry.id   AF-A0A4Q6ATC7-F1
#
_cell.length_a   1.000
_cell.length_b   1.000
_cell.length_c   1.000
_cell.angle_alpha   90.00
_cell.angle_beta   90.00
_cell.angle_gamma   90.00
#
_symmetry.space_group_name_H-M   'P 1'
#
loop_
_entity.id
_entity.type
_entity.pdbx_description
1 polymer ?
#
loop_
_entity_poly.entity_id
_entity_poly.type
_entity_poly.pdbx_seq_one_letter_code
_entity_poly.pdbx_strand_id
1 'polypeptide(L)'
;YRITDFAPRFRLYERYFRPLMLIRKIEPIVGSPKVKITCKPVAEYGSVELKTVQGSNHIEFTGMEKSLRLTTNVSINFVLDQQHFVLNETKYMVLTYGLPLEAPLITTAEDFLMRTITYWRGWIKNTGIGNMYQQQVIRSSLALKIHQYEDTGAIIAASTTSLPEYDGSGRNWDYRYCWLRDAYYILNAFNNIGHFEEAEQYFHFIANLSLREGGRYNPLYRITANADFEEKIIDLEGYLGNKPVRIGNQAVEHIQNDTYGQVMLSLLPLYTDRRFIIQERQDSSRWISDILARIEDTIDEPDAGIWEFRTMAHHHCYTNLFQWAGCKAAIKMAKHIGDDQLCSRAENLMQKAVDKIEACYDPVRKVYTMAVGVEALDASTLQLIMMHYLDPNSERARDHLKGLEQELKAEQGLFYRYIVADDFGKPKTTFLITAFWYVEALACVGRVDEAIENFNSLLKFTNHLGLLSEDVDASDGSQWGNFPQAYSHVGLMNAANRIAKKLDFPGFLD
;
A
#
# COMPACT_ATOMS: atom_id res chain seq x y z
N TYR A 1 8.68 -20.40 -26.75
CA TYR A 1 8.17 -19.07 -27.16
C TYR A 1 8.17 -18.17 -25.93
N ARG A 2 8.08 -16.85 -26.10
CA ARG A 2 8.03 -15.86 -25.01
C ARG A 2 6.68 -15.13 -25.06
N ILE A 3 6.12 -14.80 -23.90
CA ILE A 3 4.96 -13.92 -23.77
C ILE A 3 5.41 -12.67 -23.03
N THR A 4 5.04 -11.50 -23.56
CA THR A 4 5.23 -10.20 -22.91
C THR A 4 3.88 -9.51 -22.83
N ASP A 5 3.42 -9.26 -21.60
CA ASP A 5 2.21 -8.51 -21.30
C ASP A 5 2.57 -7.16 -20.69
N PHE A 6 1.89 -6.10 -21.12
CA PHE A 6 2.08 -4.76 -20.55
C PHE A 6 0.87 -3.85 -20.76
N ALA A 7 0.69 -2.92 -19.83
CA ALA A 7 -0.20 -1.77 -19.98
C ALA A 7 0.64 -0.54 -20.40
N PRO A 8 0.31 0.13 -21.52
CA PRO A 8 1.08 1.27 -22.00
C PRO A 8 1.10 2.44 -21.01
N ARG A 9 2.30 2.96 -20.75
CA ARG A 9 2.51 4.12 -19.87
C ARG A 9 3.72 4.93 -20.29
N PHE A 10 3.53 6.17 -20.72
CA PHE A 10 4.63 7.08 -21.10
C PHE A 10 4.11 8.52 -21.26
N ARG A 11 5.01 9.50 -21.47
CA ARG A 11 4.59 10.87 -21.81
C ARG A 11 4.29 10.99 -23.31
N LEU A 12 3.15 11.57 -23.65
CA LEU A 12 2.73 11.88 -25.01
C LEU A 12 2.05 13.26 -25.02
N TYR A 13 2.50 14.16 -25.88
CA TYR A 13 1.98 15.55 -25.96
C TYR A 13 1.94 16.23 -24.59
N GLU A 14 3.06 16.15 -23.87
CA GLU A 14 3.27 16.70 -22.51
C GLU A 14 2.43 16.08 -21.39
N ARG A 15 1.52 15.14 -21.70
CA ARG A 15 0.63 14.48 -20.76
C ARG A 15 1.05 13.03 -20.54
N TYR A 16 0.61 12.42 -19.45
CA TYR A 16 0.74 10.98 -19.27
C TYR A 16 -0.28 10.24 -20.14
N PHE A 17 0.22 9.39 -21.03
CA PHE A 17 -0.56 8.47 -21.83
C PHE A 17 -0.66 7.14 -21.11
N ARG A 18 -1.87 6.80 -20.66
CA ARG A 18 -2.21 5.62 -19.86
C ARG A 18 -3.59 5.08 -20.25
N PRO A 19 -3.77 4.65 -21.52
CA PRO A 19 -5.06 4.14 -22.00
C PRO A 19 -5.50 2.88 -21.23
N LEU A 20 -6.82 2.66 -21.15
CA LEU A 20 -7.40 1.42 -20.63
C LEU A 20 -7.22 0.28 -21.64
N MET A 21 -5.99 -0.19 -21.77
CA MET A 21 -5.62 -1.26 -22.70
C MET A 21 -4.54 -2.17 -22.13
N LEU A 22 -4.61 -3.44 -22.50
CA LEU A 22 -3.60 -4.45 -22.23
C LEU A 22 -3.07 -4.98 -23.56
N ILE A 23 -1.74 -5.00 -23.71
CA ILE A 23 -1.06 -5.48 -24.91
C ILE A 23 -0.32 -6.76 -24.58
N ARG A 24 -0.53 -7.80 -25.39
CA ARG A 24 0.20 -9.06 -25.36
C ARG A 24 0.99 -9.26 -26.65
N LYS A 25 2.28 -9.56 -26.50
CA LYS A 25 3.19 -9.97 -27.57
C LYS A 25 3.62 -11.42 -27.33
N ILE A 26 3.45 -12.29 -28.32
CA ILE A 26 3.88 -13.70 -28.28
C ILE A 26 4.93 -13.92 -29.36
N GLU A 27 6.17 -14.20 -28.93
CA GLU A 27 7.33 -14.33 -29.82
C GLU A 27 7.76 -15.81 -29.93
N PRO A 28 7.86 -16.39 -31.14
CA PRO A 28 8.55 -17.66 -31.32
C PRO A 28 10.04 -17.46 -30.99
N ILE A 29 10.62 -18.36 -30.18
CA ILE A 29 12.02 -18.29 -29.75
C ILE A 29 12.82 -19.45 -30.35
N VAL A 30 12.34 -20.67 -30.12
CA VAL A 30 12.90 -21.91 -30.67
C VAL A 30 11.75 -22.86 -30.99
N GLY A 31 11.91 -23.64 -32.07
CA GLY A 31 10.97 -24.69 -32.49
C GLY A 31 9.69 -24.15 -33.13
N SER A 32 8.67 -25.00 -33.21
CA SER A 32 7.36 -24.68 -33.80
C SER A 32 6.24 -24.92 -32.77
N PRO A 33 6.17 -24.08 -31.72
CA PRO A 33 5.19 -24.26 -30.67
C PRO A 33 3.76 -24.15 -31.22
N LYS A 34 2.89 -25.06 -30.77
CA LYS A 34 1.45 -24.99 -31.04
C LYS A 34 0.78 -24.22 -29.91
N VAL A 35 0.06 -23.16 -30.24
CA VAL A 35 -0.62 -22.30 -29.27
C VAL A 35 -2.11 -22.25 -29.57
N LYS A 36 -2.90 -21.99 -28.53
CA LYS A 36 -4.34 -21.73 -28.60
C LYS A 36 -4.59 -20.43 -27.85
N ILE A 37 -5.34 -19.52 -28.46
CA ILE A 37 -5.70 -18.24 -27.85
C ILE A 37 -7.19 -18.27 -27.52
N THR A 38 -7.52 -17.90 -26.29
CA THR A 38 -8.90 -17.85 -25.80
C THR A 38 -9.11 -16.51 -25.11
N CYS A 39 -10.11 -15.77 -25.57
CA CYS A 39 -10.53 -14.50 -24.98
C CYS A 39 -12.03 -14.59 -24.70
N LYS A 40 -12.38 -14.75 -23.42
CA LYS A 40 -13.76 -14.85 -22.94
C LYS A 40 -13.97 -13.83 -21.82
N PRO A 41 -14.02 -12.53 -22.15
CA PRO A 41 -14.30 -11.52 -21.14
C PRO A 41 -15.72 -11.69 -20.61
N VAL A 42 -15.87 -11.40 -19.32
CA VAL A 42 -17.13 -11.46 -18.58
C VAL A 42 -17.28 -10.16 -17.79
N ALA A 43 -18.53 -9.78 -17.52
CA ALA A 43 -18.87 -8.62 -16.70
C ALA A 43 -19.50 -9.03 -15.37
N GLU A 44 -19.71 -8.04 -14.49
CA GLU A 44 -20.39 -8.23 -13.21
C GLU A 44 -19.81 -9.42 -12.42
N TYR A 45 -18.48 -9.41 -12.28
CA TYR A 45 -17.71 -10.44 -11.58
C TYR A 45 -17.90 -11.87 -12.13
N GLY A 46 -18.25 -12.02 -13.42
CA GLY A 46 -18.40 -13.32 -14.07
C GLY A 46 -19.83 -13.75 -14.32
N SER A 47 -20.82 -13.01 -13.79
CA SER A 47 -22.24 -13.35 -13.93
C SER A 47 -22.84 -13.02 -15.31
N VAL A 48 -22.19 -12.11 -16.07
CA VAL A 48 -22.68 -11.67 -17.38
C VAL A 48 -21.69 -12.05 -18.47
N GLU A 49 -22.12 -12.93 -19.37
CA GLU A 49 -21.39 -13.22 -20.60
C GLU A 49 -21.57 -12.11 -21.63
N LEU A 50 -20.49 -11.77 -22.33
CA LEU A 50 -20.50 -10.71 -23.34
C LEU A 50 -20.86 -11.24 -24.72
N LYS A 51 -21.68 -10.48 -25.44
CA LYS A 51 -22.01 -10.76 -26.84
C LYS A 51 -20.83 -10.43 -27.72
N THR A 52 -20.50 -11.36 -28.60
CA THR A 52 -19.34 -11.26 -29.46
C THR A 52 -19.74 -10.80 -30.86
N VAL A 53 -19.07 -9.78 -31.39
CA VAL A 53 -19.22 -9.28 -32.75
C VAL A 53 -17.88 -9.41 -33.47
N GLN A 54 -17.87 -10.16 -34.57
CA GLN A 54 -16.68 -10.38 -35.38
C GLN A 54 -16.45 -9.20 -36.33
N GLY A 55 -15.27 -8.60 -36.25
CA GLY A 55 -14.74 -7.68 -37.25
C GLY A 55 -13.70 -8.35 -38.16
N SER A 56 -13.18 -7.61 -39.14
CA SER A 56 -12.19 -8.12 -40.09
C SER A 56 -10.84 -8.47 -39.45
N ASN A 57 -10.46 -7.73 -38.39
CA ASN A 57 -9.16 -7.82 -37.70
C ASN A 57 -9.29 -7.70 -36.17
N HIS A 58 -10.51 -7.81 -35.66
CA HIS A 58 -10.81 -7.64 -34.25
C HIS A 58 -12.06 -8.42 -33.86
N ILE A 59 -12.22 -8.60 -32.55
CA ILE A 59 -13.42 -9.12 -31.92
C ILE A 59 -13.90 -8.05 -30.94
N GLU A 60 -15.14 -7.61 -31.07
CA GLU A 60 -15.79 -6.71 -30.12
C GLU A 60 -16.68 -7.52 -29.17
N PHE A 61 -16.62 -7.20 -27.89
CA PHE A 61 -17.43 -7.79 -26.84
C PHE A 61 -18.32 -6.70 -26.24
N THR A 62 -19.63 -6.89 -26.34
CA THR A 62 -20.68 -5.94 -25.94
C THR A 62 -21.56 -6.54 -24.84
N GLY A 63 -22.27 -5.68 -24.09
CA GLY A 63 -23.08 -6.10 -22.94
C GLY A 63 -22.66 -5.48 -21.60
N MET A 64 -21.75 -4.51 -21.62
CA MET A 64 -21.36 -3.68 -20.47
C MET A 64 -21.60 -2.20 -20.78
N GLU A 65 -21.36 -1.32 -19.80
CA GLU A 65 -21.35 0.14 -19.98
C GLU A 65 -20.43 0.59 -21.12
N LYS A 66 -19.27 -0.06 -21.27
CA LYS A 66 -18.31 0.19 -22.36
C LYS A 66 -17.92 -1.13 -23.02
N SER A 67 -17.77 -1.16 -24.35
CA SER A 67 -17.34 -2.37 -25.05
C SER A 67 -15.86 -2.70 -24.78
N LEU A 68 -15.55 -3.99 -24.82
CA LEU A 68 -14.17 -4.47 -24.91
C LEU A 68 -13.87 -4.80 -26.38
N ARG A 69 -12.68 -4.49 -26.86
CA ARG A 69 -12.25 -4.89 -28.21
C ARG A 69 -10.88 -5.53 -28.17
N LEU A 70 -10.79 -6.74 -28.73
CA LEU A 70 -9.55 -7.47 -28.98
C LEU A 70 -9.13 -7.27 -30.43
N THR A 71 -8.09 -6.48 -30.68
CA THR A 71 -7.46 -6.31 -32.00
C THR A 71 -6.24 -7.21 -32.10
N THR A 72 -6.11 -8.01 -33.16
CA THR A 72 -5.03 -9.01 -33.27
C THR A 72 -4.63 -9.35 -34.72
N ASN A 73 -3.40 -9.83 -34.92
CA ASN A 73 -2.93 -10.45 -36.16
C ASN A 73 -3.02 -12.00 -36.12
N VAL A 74 -3.74 -12.55 -35.15
CA VAL A 74 -4.19 -13.95 -35.17
C VAL A 74 -5.47 -14.05 -35.98
N SER A 75 -5.67 -15.17 -36.67
CA SER A 75 -6.93 -15.46 -37.34
C SER A 75 -8.09 -15.33 -36.37
N ILE A 76 -9.07 -14.47 -36.70
CA ILE A 76 -10.23 -14.21 -35.85
C ILE A 76 -11.03 -15.49 -35.60
N ASN A 77 -11.19 -16.31 -36.65
CA ASN A 77 -11.86 -17.61 -36.53
C ASN A 77 -11.10 -18.55 -35.58
N PHE A 78 -9.76 -18.54 -35.57
CA PHE A 78 -9.00 -19.38 -34.64
C PHE A 78 -9.18 -18.96 -33.19
N VAL A 79 -9.37 -17.66 -32.92
CA VAL A 79 -9.65 -17.17 -31.57
C VAL A 79 -11.07 -17.53 -31.14
N LEU A 80 -12.07 -17.32 -32.01
CA LEU A 80 -13.48 -17.62 -31.74
C LEU A 80 -13.71 -19.12 -31.54
N ASP A 81 -13.19 -19.94 -32.44
CA ASP A 81 -13.31 -21.40 -32.43
C ASP A 81 -12.32 -22.07 -31.46
N GLN A 82 -11.47 -21.30 -30.78
CA GLN A 82 -10.44 -21.77 -29.84
C GLN A 82 -9.55 -22.86 -30.45
N GLN A 83 -9.12 -22.65 -31.70
CA GLN A 83 -8.31 -23.62 -32.44
C GLN A 83 -6.82 -23.47 -32.13
N HIS A 84 -6.11 -24.61 -32.20
CA HIS A 84 -4.66 -24.63 -32.15
C HIS A 84 -4.07 -24.21 -33.49
N PHE A 85 -3.02 -23.40 -33.45
CA PHE A 85 -2.22 -23.07 -34.62
C PHE A 85 -0.73 -23.07 -34.29
N VAL A 86 0.10 -23.19 -35.33
CA VAL A 86 1.56 -23.12 -35.17
C VAL A 86 1.97 -21.65 -35.03
N LEU A 87 2.70 -21.32 -33.97
CA LEU A 87 3.31 -20.01 -33.79
C LEU A 87 4.60 -19.95 -34.62
N ASN A 88 4.48 -19.47 -35.86
CA ASN A 88 5.58 -19.30 -36.81
C ASN A 88 6.09 -17.85 -36.91
N GLU A 89 5.34 -16.89 -36.39
CA GLU A 89 5.67 -15.46 -36.37
C GLU A 89 5.18 -14.82 -35.07
N THR A 90 5.64 -13.60 -34.79
CA THR A 90 5.21 -12.86 -33.61
C THR A 90 3.73 -12.49 -33.71
N LYS A 91 2.96 -12.83 -32.67
CA LYS A 91 1.54 -12.49 -32.56
C LYS A 91 1.31 -11.37 -31.55
N TYR A 92 0.43 -10.46 -31.90
CA TYR A 92 0.06 -9.30 -31.11
C TYR A 92 -1.43 -9.34 -30.82
N MET A 93 -1.79 -9.00 -29.59
CA MET A 93 -3.16 -8.80 -29.15
C MET A 93 -3.22 -7.51 -28.35
N VAL A 94 -4.22 -6.70 -28.64
CA VAL A 94 -4.51 -5.48 -27.91
C VAL A 94 -5.96 -5.57 -27.44
N LEU A 95 -6.14 -5.68 -26.13
CA LEU A 95 -7.46 -5.63 -25.49
C LEU A 95 -7.70 -4.22 -24.97
N THR A 96 -8.72 -3.54 -25.47
CA THR A 96 -9.11 -2.18 -25.08
C THR A 96 -10.46 -2.18 -24.37
N TYR A 97 -10.66 -1.28 -23.41
CA TYR A 97 -11.95 -1.00 -22.76
C TYR A 97 -12.42 0.41 -23.08
N GLY A 98 -13.59 0.52 -23.74
CA GLY A 98 -14.12 1.79 -24.24
C GLY A 98 -13.56 2.16 -25.62
N LEU A 99 -12.61 3.09 -25.68
CA LEU A 99 -12.08 3.57 -26.96
C LEU A 99 -11.21 2.49 -27.64
N PRO A 100 -11.49 2.14 -28.91
CA PRO A 100 -10.73 1.12 -29.61
C PRO A 100 -9.34 1.61 -30.05
N LEU A 101 -8.46 0.66 -30.37
CA LEU A 101 -7.20 0.95 -31.07
C LEU A 101 -7.47 1.21 -32.57
N GLU A 102 -7.39 2.48 -32.98
CA GLU A 102 -7.47 2.92 -34.38
C GLU A 102 -6.07 3.28 -34.92
N ALA A 103 -5.18 2.30 -34.99
CA ALA A 103 -3.80 2.44 -35.48
C ALA A 103 -3.20 1.09 -35.93
N PRO A 104 -2.06 1.09 -36.65
CA PRO A 104 -1.38 -0.16 -37.04
C PRO A 104 -0.93 -0.99 -35.83
N LEU A 105 -1.52 -2.18 -35.69
CA LEU A 105 -1.34 -3.07 -34.52
C LEU A 105 0.14 -3.29 -34.13
N ILE A 106 0.96 -3.76 -35.07
CA ILE A 106 2.34 -4.19 -34.78
C ILE A 106 3.21 -2.99 -34.39
N THR A 107 3.21 -1.95 -35.24
CA THR A 107 4.02 -0.75 -35.01
C THR A 107 3.62 -0.05 -33.71
N THR A 108 2.32 0.06 -33.42
CA THR A 108 1.84 0.65 -32.18
C THR A 108 2.24 -0.20 -30.96
N ALA A 109 2.10 -1.53 -31.02
CA ALA A 109 2.48 -2.39 -29.90
C ALA A 109 3.98 -2.31 -29.59
N GLU A 110 4.85 -2.32 -30.59
CA GLU A 110 6.31 -2.22 -30.39
C GLU A 110 6.74 -0.83 -29.90
N ASP A 111 6.18 0.25 -30.48
CA ASP A 111 6.44 1.63 -30.01
C ASP A 111 5.99 1.80 -28.56
N PHE A 112 4.78 1.33 -28.22
CA PHE A 112 4.25 1.46 -26.86
C PHE A 112 5.06 0.62 -25.86
N LEU A 113 5.54 -0.57 -26.24
CA LEU A 113 6.42 -1.37 -25.39
C LEU A 113 7.74 -0.63 -25.11
N MET A 114 8.39 -0.13 -26.15
CA MET A 114 9.66 0.60 -26.04
C MET A 114 9.51 1.87 -25.18
N ARG A 115 8.45 2.65 -25.40
CA ARG A 115 8.17 3.85 -24.60
C ARG A 115 7.82 3.53 -23.16
N THR A 116 7.09 2.44 -22.91
CA THR A 116 6.75 1.99 -21.56
C THR A 116 7.99 1.54 -20.79
N ILE A 117 8.89 0.79 -21.43
CA ILE A 117 10.18 0.43 -20.84
C ILE A 117 11.02 1.67 -20.54
N THR A 118 11.09 2.61 -21.50
CA THR A 118 11.84 3.86 -21.34
C THR A 118 11.29 4.70 -20.20
N TYR A 119 9.97 4.80 -20.08
CA TYR A 119 9.29 5.49 -19.00
C TYR A 119 9.69 4.93 -17.64
N TRP A 120 9.51 3.62 -17.43
CA TRP A 120 9.79 3.00 -16.12
C TRP A 120 11.28 3.03 -15.77
N ARG A 121 12.17 2.82 -16.74
CA ARG A 121 13.62 2.96 -16.54
C ARG A 121 14.01 4.40 -16.22
N GLY A 122 13.39 5.37 -16.88
CA GLY A 122 13.58 6.80 -16.60
C GLY A 122 13.12 7.17 -15.20
N TRP A 123 11.96 6.67 -14.77
CA TRP A 123 11.45 6.87 -13.42
C TRP A 123 12.40 6.30 -12.35
N ILE A 124 12.88 5.06 -12.54
CA ILE A 124 13.87 4.46 -11.63
C ILE A 124 15.20 5.21 -11.64
N LYS A 125 15.66 5.70 -12.79
CA LYS A 125 16.91 6.47 -12.88
C LYS A 125 16.89 7.75 -12.02
N ASN A 126 15.72 8.33 -11.79
CA ASN A 126 15.54 9.51 -10.94
C ASN A 126 15.23 9.15 -9.47
N THR A 127 15.31 7.87 -9.11
CA THR A 127 15.04 7.39 -7.76
C THR A 127 16.32 7.40 -6.92
N GLY A 128 16.29 8.02 -5.74
CA GLY A 128 17.34 7.95 -4.73
C GLY A 128 17.42 6.55 -4.12
N ILE A 129 18.32 5.70 -4.61
CA ILE A 129 18.49 4.33 -4.13
C ILE A 129 19.81 4.24 -3.36
N GLY A 130 19.77 3.69 -2.15
CA GLY A 130 20.97 3.41 -1.35
C GLY A 130 21.90 2.38 -2.00
N ASN A 131 23.04 2.10 -1.38
CA ASN A 131 23.98 1.08 -1.85
C ASN A 131 23.52 -0.36 -1.53
N MET A 132 22.66 -0.55 -0.53
CA MET A 132 22.15 -1.87 -0.15
C MET A 132 20.79 -2.18 -0.74
N TYR A 133 20.56 -3.47 -1.00
CA TYR A 133 19.26 -4.03 -1.41
C TYR A 133 18.61 -3.34 -2.62
N GLN A 134 19.42 -2.83 -3.54
CA GLN A 134 18.95 -2.02 -4.67
C GLN A 134 17.88 -2.73 -5.49
N GLN A 135 18.06 -4.02 -5.77
CA GLN A 135 17.11 -4.79 -6.57
C GLN A 135 15.73 -4.86 -5.91
N GLN A 136 15.70 -5.10 -4.60
CA GLN A 136 14.50 -5.23 -3.79
C GLN A 136 13.80 -3.89 -3.61
N VAL A 137 14.57 -2.82 -3.37
CA VAL A 137 14.06 -1.45 -3.31
C VAL A 137 13.48 -1.03 -4.66
N ILE A 138 14.19 -1.23 -5.77
CA ILE A 138 13.70 -0.93 -7.13
C ILE A 138 12.38 -1.64 -7.40
N ARG A 139 12.30 -2.94 -7.11
CA ARG A 139 11.08 -3.72 -7.34
C ARG A 139 9.92 -3.20 -6.50
N SER A 140 10.16 -2.90 -5.23
CA SER A 140 9.16 -2.38 -4.30
C SER A 140 8.69 -0.98 -4.71
N SER A 141 9.60 -0.10 -5.12
CA SER A 141 9.27 1.23 -5.65
C SER A 141 8.34 1.16 -6.87
N LEU A 142 8.59 0.22 -7.80
CA LEU A 142 7.70 -0.01 -8.94
C LEU A 142 6.32 -0.52 -8.51
N ALA A 143 6.28 -1.45 -7.54
CA ALA A 143 5.03 -1.95 -7.00
C ALA A 143 4.20 -0.82 -6.37
N LEU A 144 4.82 0.03 -5.53
CA LEU A 144 4.14 1.18 -4.94
C LEU A 144 3.66 2.17 -5.99
N LYS A 145 4.49 2.50 -6.99
CA LYS A 145 4.10 3.44 -8.05
C LYS A 145 2.92 2.95 -8.88
N ILE A 146 2.77 1.63 -9.08
CA ILE A 146 1.62 1.05 -9.78
C ILE A 146 0.32 1.17 -8.96
N HIS A 147 0.40 1.17 -7.63
CA HIS A 147 -0.77 1.38 -6.76
C HIS A 147 -1.21 2.85 -6.67
N GLN A 148 -0.43 3.79 -7.19
CA GLN A 148 -0.83 5.18 -7.23
C GLN A 148 -1.78 5.47 -8.39
N TYR A 149 -2.96 5.99 -8.06
CA TYR A 149 -3.89 6.59 -9.00
C TYR A 149 -3.57 8.07 -9.20
N GLU A 150 -2.76 8.35 -10.21
CA GLU A 150 -2.18 9.69 -10.47
C GLU A 150 -3.19 10.82 -10.69
N ASP A 151 -4.41 10.50 -11.11
CA ASP A 151 -5.40 11.55 -11.41
C ASP A 151 -5.82 12.31 -10.16
N THR A 152 -5.91 11.61 -9.02
CA THR A 152 -6.29 12.19 -7.74
C THR A 152 -5.17 12.18 -6.71
N GLY A 153 -4.13 11.36 -6.93
CA GLY A 153 -3.06 11.11 -5.96
C GLY A 153 -3.34 9.98 -4.97
N ALA A 154 -4.52 9.34 -5.04
CA ALA A 154 -4.87 8.21 -4.18
C ALA A 154 -3.89 7.05 -4.35
N ILE A 155 -3.61 6.32 -3.28
CA ILE A 155 -2.72 5.15 -3.32
C ILE A 155 -3.47 3.98 -2.68
N ILE A 156 -3.73 2.93 -3.46
CA ILE A 156 -4.51 1.79 -2.99
C ILE A 156 -3.64 0.79 -2.20
N ALA A 157 -4.23 0.10 -1.22
CA ALA A 157 -3.51 -0.87 -0.37
C ALA A 157 -3.04 -2.11 -1.16
N ALA A 158 -3.84 -2.58 -2.11
CA ALA A 158 -3.45 -3.62 -3.07
C ALA A 158 -4.35 -3.60 -4.31
N SER A 159 -3.87 -4.15 -5.43
CA SER A 159 -4.65 -4.26 -6.67
C SER A 159 -5.61 -5.47 -6.71
N THR A 160 -5.80 -6.15 -5.58
CA THR A 160 -6.59 -7.39 -5.45
C THR A 160 -7.71 -7.24 -4.42
N THR A 161 -8.65 -8.18 -4.46
CA THR A 161 -9.68 -8.36 -3.46
C THR A 161 -9.82 -9.82 -3.09
N SER A 162 -10.24 -10.08 -1.86
CA SER A 162 -10.72 -11.37 -1.39
C SER A 162 -9.71 -12.52 -1.47
N LEU A 163 -8.43 -12.20 -1.38
CA LEU A 163 -7.41 -13.20 -1.12
C LEU A 163 -7.36 -13.45 0.40
N PRO A 164 -7.48 -14.71 0.85
CA PRO A 164 -7.57 -15.04 2.27
C PRO A 164 -6.24 -14.84 2.98
N GLU A 165 -6.25 -14.38 4.24
CA GLU A 165 -5.04 -14.31 5.10
C GLU A 165 -4.37 -15.68 5.31
N TYR A 166 -5.14 -16.78 5.24
CA TYR A 166 -4.69 -18.18 5.19
C TYR A 166 -5.86 -19.08 4.80
N ASP A 167 -5.59 -20.35 4.46
CA ASP A 167 -6.66 -21.28 4.07
C ASP A 167 -7.73 -21.48 5.16
N GLY A 168 -8.98 -21.20 4.80
CA GLY A 168 -10.14 -21.27 5.68
C GLY A 168 -10.27 -20.13 6.69
N SER A 169 -9.52 -19.03 6.55
CA SER A 169 -9.54 -17.92 7.53
C SER A 169 -10.87 -17.15 7.56
N GLY A 170 -11.58 -17.09 6.44
CA GLY A 170 -12.76 -16.23 6.25
C GLY A 170 -12.43 -14.73 6.16
N ARG A 171 -11.15 -14.35 6.32
CA ARG A 171 -10.60 -12.99 6.26
C ARG A 171 -10.14 -12.68 4.83
N ASN A 172 -11.12 -12.34 4.00
CA ASN A 172 -10.94 -12.17 2.56
C ASN A 172 -11.39 -10.75 2.21
N TRP A 173 -10.48 -9.79 2.29
CA TRP A 173 -10.79 -8.35 2.22
C TRP A 173 -10.58 -7.74 0.84
N ASP A 174 -11.38 -6.74 0.48
CA ASP A 174 -11.14 -5.92 -0.72
C ASP A 174 -10.17 -4.77 -0.39
N TYR A 175 -9.00 -4.77 -1.02
CA TYR A 175 -7.92 -3.82 -0.73
C TYR A 175 -7.72 -2.77 -1.83
N ARG A 176 -8.64 -2.69 -2.79
CA ARG A 176 -8.58 -1.76 -3.94
C ARG A 176 -8.97 -0.32 -3.57
N TYR A 177 -8.73 0.06 -2.32
CA TYR A 177 -9.11 1.34 -1.71
C TYR A 177 -7.88 2.04 -1.12
N CYS A 178 -7.99 3.35 -0.95
CA CYS A 178 -6.97 4.19 -0.35
C CYS A 178 -7.24 4.34 1.15
N TRP A 179 -6.40 3.75 1.99
CA TRP A 179 -6.46 3.90 3.43
C TRP A 179 -5.68 5.13 3.89
N LEU A 180 -6.30 5.95 4.73
CA LEU A 180 -5.62 7.14 5.26
C LEU A 180 -4.52 6.77 6.25
N ARG A 181 -4.64 5.64 6.97
CA ARG A 181 -3.61 5.14 7.89
C ARG A 181 -2.32 4.66 7.21
N ASP A 182 -2.34 4.42 5.89
CA ASP A 182 -1.16 3.97 5.16
C ASP A 182 -0.33 5.17 4.67
N ALA A 183 -0.94 6.36 4.67
CA ALA A 183 -0.41 7.60 4.10
C ALA A 183 1.00 7.91 4.56
N TYR A 184 1.21 7.98 5.88
CA TYR A 184 2.49 8.39 6.45
C TYR A 184 3.61 7.45 6.00
N TYR A 185 3.37 6.14 6.04
CA TYR A 185 4.38 5.14 5.71
C TYR A 185 4.71 5.13 4.23
N ILE A 186 3.69 5.21 3.36
CA ILE A 186 3.87 5.27 1.91
C ILE A 186 4.63 6.54 1.52
N LEU A 187 4.24 7.70 2.05
CA LEU A 187 4.91 8.97 1.74
C LEU A 187 6.32 9.01 2.31
N ASN A 188 6.57 8.43 3.48
CA ASN A 188 7.92 8.27 3.99
C ASN A 188 8.76 7.40 3.06
N ALA A 189 8.21 6.31 2.52
CA ALA A 189 8.91 5.47 1.54
C ALA A 189 9.23 6.23 0.25
N PHE A 190 8.28 6.99 -0.32
CA PHE A 190 8.53 7.83 -1.51
C PHE A 190 9.56 8.93 -1.25
N ASN A 191 9.48 9.62 -0.11
CA ASN A 191 10.44 10.63 0.30
C ASN A 191 11.86 10.06 0.41
N ASN A 192 12.01 8.88 1.05
CA ASN A 192 13.30 8.21 1.18
C ASN A 192 13.95 7.90 -0.17
N ILE A 193 13.14 7.71 -1.22
CA ILE A 193 13.62 7.44 -2.58
C ILE A 193 13.58 8.65 -3.51
N GLY A 194 13.36 9.85 -2.97
CA GLY A 194 13.49 11.10 -3.72
C GLY A 194 12.32 11.45 -4.65
N HIS A 195 11.15 10.83 -4.48
CA HIS A 195 9.94 11.08 -5.27
C HIS A 195 8.95 11.92 -4.46
N PHE A 196 8.88 13.22 -4.76
CA PHE A 196 8.18 14.22 -3.93
C PHE A 196 6.82 14.61 -4.51
N GLU A 197 6.68 14.47 -5.83
CA GLU A 197 5.47 14.74 -6.58
C GLU A 197 4.29 13.88 -6.09
N GLU A 198 4.59 12.66 -5.62
CA GLU A 198 3.64 11.74 -5.00
C GLU A 198 3.06 12.32 -3.70
N ALA A 199 3.88 13.03 -2.91
CA ALA A 199 3.42 13.67 -1.68
C ALA A 199 2.52 14.88 -1.96
N GLU A 200 2.82 15.68 -2.98
CA GLU A 200 1.94 16.78 -3.41
C GLU A 200 0.60 16.26 -3.95
N GLN A 201 0.64 15.23 -4.79
CA GLN A 201 -0.59 14.60 -5.30
C GLN A 201 -1.43 14.02 -4.17
N TYR A 202 -0.81 13.33 -3.21
CA TYR A 202 -1.52 12.82 -2.06
C TYR A 202 -2.08 13.95 -1.17
N PHE A 203 -1.36 15.06 -1.03
CA PHE A 203 -1.90 16.23 -0.36
C PHE A 203 -3.15 16.76 -1.06
N HIS A 204 -3.15 16.88 -2.40
CA HIS A 204 -4.35 17.27 -3.13
C HIS A 204 -5.50 16.27 -2.92
N PHE A 205 -5.21 14.97 -2.83
CA PHE A 205 -6.20 13.96 -2.46
C PHE A 205 -6.85 14.28 -1.10
N ILE A 206 -6.04 14.49 -0.06
CA ILE A 206 -6.50 14.82 1.30
C ILE A 206 -7.26 16.14 1.34
N ALA A 207 -6.74 17.20 0.71
CA ALA A 207 -7.38 18.51 0.71
C ALA A 207 -8.79 18.45 0.11
N ASN A 208 -8.97 17.66 -0.95
CA ASN A 208 -10.28 17.43 -1.56
C ASN A 208 -11.24 16.62 -0.67
N LEU A 209 -10.74 15.74 0.20
CA LEU A 209 -11.57 15.07 1.21
C LEU A 209 -12.10 16.07 2.24
N SER A 210 -11.22 16.92 2.78
CA SER A 210 -11.59 17.92 3.79
C SER A 210 -12.63 18.94 3.30
N LEU A 211 -12.66 19.26 2.00
CA LEU A 211 -13.66 20.14 1.40
C LEU A 211 -15.06 19.51 1.29
N ARG A 212 -15.14 18.17 1.23
CA ARG A 212 -16.39 17.43 1.05
C ARG A 212 -16.99 17.01 2.39
N GLU A 213 -16.16 16.74 3.39
CA GLU A 213 -16.59 16.23 4.68
C GLU A 213 -16.62 17.31 5.76
N GLY A 214 -17.84 17.75 6.11
CA GLY A 214 -18.10 18.53 7.33
C GLY A 214 -18.07 17.69 8.62
N GLY A 215 -17.62 16.44 8.57
CA GLY A 215 -17.61 15.47 9.67
C GLY A 215 -16.37 14.57 9.67
N ARG A 216 -16.40 13.47 10.43
CA ARG A 216 -15.33 12.47 10.61
C ARG A 216 -14.75 11.95 9.29
N TYR A 217 -13.43 11.73 9.24
CA TYR A 217 -12.78 11.00 8.15
C TYR A 217 -13.13 9.52 8.21
N ASN A 218 -13.50 8.94 7.07
CA ASN A 218 -13.63 7.49 6.91
C ASN A 218 -12.23 6.85 6.91
N PRO A 219 -12.07 5.60 7.38
CA PRO A 219 -10.76 4.93 7.36
C PRO A 219 -10.19 4.75 5.94
N LEU A 220 -11.08 4.51 4.96
CA LEU A 220 -10.71 4.31 3.57
C LEU A 220 -11.65 4.98 2.57
N TYR A 221 -11.12 5.24 1.38
CA TYR A 221 -11.81 5.91 0.28
C TYR A 221 -11.56 5.19 -1.05
N ARG A 222 -12.48 5.34 -2.00
CA ARG A 222 -12.17 5.04 -3.40
C ARG A 222 -11.10 5.99 -3.93
N ILE A 223 -10.48 5.60 -5.05
CA ILE A 223 -9.51 6.42 -5.77
C ILE A 223 -10.05 7.81 -6.17
N THR A 224 -11.37 8.01 -6.22
CA THR A 224 -12.05 9.28 -6.51
C THR A 224 -12.43 10.12 -5.28
N ALA A 225 -11.86 9.80 -4.11
CA ALA A 225 -12.11 10.50 -2.85
C ALA A 225 -13.60 10.48 -2.44
N ASN A 226 -14.23 9.31 -2.56
CA ASN A 226 -15.57 9.05 -2.01
C ASN A 226 -15.55 7.81 -1.11
N ALA A 227 -16.41 7.82 -0.09
CA ALA A 227 -16.61 6.72 0.84
C ALA A 227 -17.98 6.05 0.68
N ASP A 228 -18.71 6.39 -0.39
CA ASP A 228 -20.04 5.84 -0.67
C ASP A 228 -19.91 4.47 -1.36
N PHE A 229 -19.79 3.44 -0.52
CA PHE A 229 -19.82 2.04 -0.91
C PHE A 229 -20.13 1.15 0.31
N GLU A 230 -20.60 -0.05 0.02
CA GLU A 230 -20.89 -1.07 1.02
C GLU A 230 -20.07 -2.32 0.71
N GLU A 231 -19.73 -3.07 1.76
CA GLU A 231 -19.24 -4.44 1.61
C GLU A 231 -20.37 -5.35 1.12
N LYS A 232 -20.12 -6.12 0.07
CA LYS A 232 -21.05 -7.12 -0.48
C LYS A 232 -20.33 -8.45 -0.64
N ILE A 233 -21.02 -9.51 -0.27
CA ILE A 233 -20.58 -10.88 -0.56
C ILE A 233 -21.11 -11.27 -1.94
N ILE A 234 -20.21 -11.71 -2.81
CA ILE A 234 -20.55 -12.23 -4.13
C ILE A 234 -20.41 -13.75 -4.18
N ASP A 235 -21.28 -14.40 -4.94
CA ASP A 235 -21.31 -15.85 -5.09
C ASP A 235 -20.24 -16.30 -6.11
N LEU A 236 -18.99 -16.29 -5.65
CA LEU A 236 -17.84 -16.84 -6.35
C LEU A 236 -17.17 -17.90 -5.48
N GLU A 237 -16.52 -18.87 -6.13
CA GLU A 237 -15.78 -19.92 -5.43
C GLU A 237 -14.62 -19.39 -4.59
N GLY A 238 -14.03 -18.26 -4.98
CA GLY A 238 -12.89 -17.68 -4.30
C GLY A 238 -11.58 -18.45 -4.52
N TYR A 239 -10.48 -17.88 -4.03
CA TYR A 239 -9.16 -18.48 -4.23
C TYR A 239 -9.05 -19.80 -3.46
N LEU A 240 -8.75 -20.90 -4.17
CA LEU A 240 -8.71 -22.26 -3.61
C LEU A 240 -10.02 -22.69 -2.90
N GLY A 241 -11.17 -22.12 -3.28
CA GLY A 241 -12.46 -22.41 -2.64
C GLY A 241 -12.74 -21.60 -1.37
N ASN A 242 -11.89 -20.62 -1.04
CA ASN A 242 -12.06 -19.79 0.15
C ASN A 242 -13.20 -18.79 -0.03
N LYS A 243 -14.19 -18.89 0.87
CA LYS A 243 -15.36 -18.01 0.95
C LYS A 243 -15.36 -17.26 2.30
N PRO A 244 -16.06 -16.12 2.39
CA PRO A 244 -16.80 -15.45 1.32
C PRO A 244 -15.87 -14.60 0.42
N VAL A 245 -16.31 -14.33 -0.81
CA VAL A 245 -15.67 -13.34 -1.68
C VAL A 245 -16.37 -12.01 -1.47
N ARG A 246 -15.63 -10.99 -1.08
CA ARG A 246 -16.10 -9.63 -0.76
C ARG A 246 -15.75 -8.64 -1.86
N ILE A 247 -16.66 -7.73 -2.13
CA ILE A 247 -16.41 -6.51 -2.89
C ILE A 247 -16.79 -5.34 -2.00
N GLY A 248 -15.94 -4.32 -1.95
CA GLY A 248 -16.03 -3.35 -0.86
C GLY A 248 -15.47 -3.89 0.45
N ASN A 249 -15.40 -3.00 1.43
CA ASN A 249 -14.74 -3.28 2.70
C ASN A 249 -15.51 -2.59 3.83
N GLN A 250 -15.94 -3.36 4.82
CA GLN A 250 -16.72 -2.85 5.95
C GLN A 250 -15.93 -1.86 6.81
N ALA A 251 -14.60 -1.85 6.71
CA ALA A 251 -13.78 -0.89 7.45
C ALA A 251 -14.15 0.58 7.20
N VAL A 252 -14.90 0.90 6.12
CA VAL A 252 -15.43 2.25 5.89
C VAL A 252 -16.34 2.74 7.03
N GLU A 253 -17.00 1.81 7.74
CA GLU A 253 -17.91 2.09 8.85
C GLU A 253 -17.18 2.24 10.21
N HIS A 254 -15.89 1.86 10.27
CA HIS A 254 -15.16 1.79 11.53
C HIS A 254 -14.69 3.18 11.98
N ILE A 255 -14.60 3.36 13.29
CA ILE A 255 -13.98 4.54 13.90
C ILE A 255 -12.48 4.29 14.00
N GLN A 256 -11.68 5.11 13.31
CA GLN A 256 -10.22 5.03 13.31
C GLN A 256 -9.62 6.42 13.56
N ASN A 257 -9.21 6.68 14.81
CA ASN A 257 -8.84 8.01 15.29
C ASN A 257 -7.35 8.35 15.09
N ASP A 258 -6.51 7.37 14.74
CA ASP A 258 -5.09 7.60 14.41
C ASP A 258 -4.92 8.39 13.11
N THR A 259 -5.88 8.25 12.19
CA THR A 259 -5.94 8.89 10.87
C THR A 259 -5.70 10.40 10.91
N TYR A 260 -6.23 11.11 11.91
CA TYR A 260 -6.05 12.57 12.01
C TYR A 260 -4.59 12.94 12.22
N GLY A 261 -3.90 12.21 13.09
CA GLY A 261 -2.48 12.37 13.34
C GLY A 261 -1.62 11.97 12.14
N GLN A 262 -1.97 10.86 11.49
CA GLN A 262 -1.35 10.36 10.26
C GLN A 262 -1.39 11.41 9.15
N VAL A 263 -2.56 11.99 8.92
CA VAL A 263 -2.80 13.02 7.90
C VAL A 263 -1.99 14.28 8.22
N MET A 264 -2.05 14.78 9.47
CA MET A 264 -1.26 15.93 9.90
C MET A 264 0.24 15.71 9.68
N LEU A 265 0.75 14.54 10.07
CA LEU A 265 2.16 14.17 9.93
C LEU A 265 2.58 14.03 8.45
N SER A 266 1.71 13.45 7.63
CA SER A 266 1.91 13.27 6.18
C SER A 266 2.07 14.59 5.44
N LEU A 267 1.44 15.66 5.92
CA LEU A 267 1.52 16.99 5.30
C LEU A 267 2.73 17.82 5.75
N LEU A 268 3.38 17.44 6.85
CA LEU A 268 4.53 18.16 7.40
C LEU A 268 5.63 18.49 6.35
N PRO A 269 6.00 17.58 5.42
CA PRO A 269 7.02 17.85 4.42
C PRO A 269 6.72 19.08 3.57
N LEU A 270 5.45 19.36 3.27
CA LEU A 270 5.07 20.57 2.53
C LEU A 270 5.58 21.82 3.25
N TYR A 271 5.55 21.86 4.58
CA TYR A 271 5.94 23.04 5.36
C TYR A 271 7.43 23.09 5.68
N THR A 272 8.07 21.94 5.82
CA THR A 272 9.48 21.87 6.24
C THR A 272 10.47 21.74 5.10
N ASP A 273 10.04 21.21 3.96
CA ASP A 273 10.91 21.03 2.80
C ASP A 273 10.91 22.29 1.92
N ARG A 274 12.09 22.86 1.70
CA ARG A 274 12.27 24.12 0.98
C ARG A 274 12.06 24.00 -0.53
N ARG A 275 11.94 22.78 -1.07
CA ARG A 275 11.67 22.57 -2.49
C ARG A 275 10.22 22.84 -2.85
N PHE A 276 9.30 22.71 -1.90
CA PHE A 276 7.90 23.10 -2.10
C PHE A 276 7.76 24.62 -2.01
N ILE A 277 7.21 25.23 -3.05
CA ILE A 277 7.00 26.68 -3.10
C ILE A 277 5.69 27.01 -2.37
N ILE A 278 5.74 28.00 -1.48
CA ILE A 278 4.69 28.34 -0.48
C ILE A 278 3.39 28.90 -1.10
N GLN A 279 3.40 29.27 -2.39
CA GLN A 279 2.32 30.05 -3.02
C GLN A 279 0.94 29.34 -3.05
N GLU A 280 0.87 28.03 -2.84
CA GLU A 280 -0.38 27.24 -2.87
C GLU A 280 -1.08 27.12 -1.49
N ARG A 281 -0.63 27.84 -0.46
CA ARG A 281 -0.95 27.53 0.95
C ARG A 281 -1.88 28.52 1.65
N GLN A 282 -2.79 29.15 0.90
CA GLN A 282 -3.61 30.28 1.39
C GLN A 282 -4.56 29.97 2.57
N ASP A 283 -4.70 28.70 2.99
CA ASP A 283 -5.58 28.29 4.12
C ASP A 283 -4.87 27.39 5.16
N SER A 284 -3.55 27.49 5.30
CA SER A 284 -2.77 26.63 6.21
C SER A 284 -3.28 26.64 7.66
N SER A 285 -3.54 27.81 8.24
CA SER A 285 -4.04 27.90 9.62
C SER A 285 -5.38 27.20 9.78
N ARG A 286 -6.29 27.34 8.80
CA ARG A 286 -7.61 26.73 8.84
C ARG A 286 -7.50 25.21 8.83
N TRP A 287 -6.78 24.64 7.86
CA TRP A 287 -6.65 23.19 7.75
C TRP A 287 -5.99 22.56 8.99
N ILE A 288 -4.94 23.20 9.54
CA ILE A 288 -4.27 22.71 10.77
C ILE A 288 -5.25 22.77 11.94
N SER A 289 -5.98 23.87 12.07
CA SER A 289 -6.99 24.04 13.13
C SER A 289 -8.09 23.00 13.05
N ASP A 290 -8.58 22.70 11.85
CA ASP A 290 -9.67 21.75 11.61
C ASP A 290 -9.25 20.33 12.01
N ILE A 291 -8.01 19.91 11.72
CA ILE A 291 -7.53 18.60 12.18
C ILE A 291 -7.23 18.58 13.67
N LEU A 292 -6.66 19.64 14.24
CA LEU A 292 -6.48 19.72 15.70
C LEU A 292 -7.82 19.65 16.43
N ALA A 293 -8.89 20.23 15.88
CA ALA A 293 -10.24 20.09 16.41
C ALA A 293 -10.72 18.64 16.40
N ARG A 294 -10.51 17.92 15.30
CA ARG A 294 -10.87 16.50 15.21
C ARG A 294 -10.08 15.64 16.20
N ILE A 295 -8.79 15.94 16.42
CA ILE A 295 -8.00 15.26 17.45
C ILE A 295 -8.57 15.57 18.85
N GLU A 296 -8.88 16.84 19.12
CA GLU A 296 -9.48 17.27 20.39
C GLU A 296 -10.81 16.57 20.69
N ASP A 297 -11.65 16.41 19.68
CA ASP A 297 -12.96 15.76 19.79
C ASP A 297 -12.86 14.24 19.98
N THR A 298 -11.75 13.61 19.58
CA THR A 298 -11.63 12.14 19.50
C THR A 298 -10.56 11.52 20.38
N ILE A 299 -9.70 12.30 21.04
CA ILE A 299 -8.62 11.79 21.92
C ILE A 299 -9.11 10.94 23.09
N ASP A 300 -10.34 11.19 23.55
CA ASP A 300 -11.00 10.45 24.63
C ASP A 300 -12.04 9.44 24.11
N GLU A 301 -12.08 9.18 22.81
CA GLU A 301 -13.00 8.22 22.18
C GLU A 301 -12.25 6.89 21.89
N PRO A 302 -12.77 5.73 22.34
CA PRO A 302 -12.28 4.43 21.92
C PRO A 302 -12.45 4.22 20.42
N ASP A 303 -11.49 3.58 19.76
CA ASP A 303 -11.51 3.32 18.33
C ASP A 303 -11.15 1.87 18.00
N ALA A 304 -11.29 1.48 16.73
CA ALA A 304 -11.02 0.13 16.26
C ALA A 304 -9.51 -0.18 16.07
N GLY A 305 -8.63 0.78 16.42
CA GLY A 305 -7.20 0.72 16.21
C GLY A 305 -6.78 0.60 14.73
N ILE A 306 -5.48 0.39 14.50
CA ILE A 306 -4.92 0.25 13.14
C ILE A 306 -5.41 -1.03 12.42
N TRP A 307 -5.77 -2.06 13.19
CA TRP A 307 -6.21 -3.35 12.67
C TRP A 307 -7.71 -3.43 12.38
N GLU A 308 -8.45 -2.33 12.61
CA GLU A 308 -9.85 -2.20 12.22
C GLU A 308 -10.74 -3.31 12.79
N PHE A 309 -10.62 -3.58 14.10
CA PHE A 309 -11.46 -4.57 14.78
C PHE A 309 -12.95 -4.24 14.60
N ARG A 310 -13.77 -5.25 14.30
CA ARG A 310 -15.20 -5.07 13.99
C ARG A 310 -16.04 -4.87 15.26
N THR A 311 -15.70 -5.55 16.35
CA THR A 311 -16.50 -5.50 17.59
C THR A 311 -15.72 -4.98 18.81
N MET A 312 -14.44 -4.65 18.63
CA MET A 312 -13.58 -4.15 19.70
C MET A 312 -13.27 -2.67 19.48
N ALA A 313 -13.41 -1.88 20.55
CA ALA A 313 -12.98 -0.49 20.55
C ALA A 313 -12.26 -0.18 21.86
N HIS A 314 -11.06 0.40 21.76
CA HIS A 314 -10.22 0.72 22.92
C HIS A 314 -9.50 2.05 22.74
N HIS A 315 -8.89 2.57 23.81
CA HIS A 315 -7.89 3.64 23.71
C HIS A 315 -6.55 3.02 23.33
N HIS A 316 -6.37 2.77 22.03
CA HIS A 316 -5.17 2.10 21.51
C HIS A 316 -3.91 2.95 21.71
N CYS A 317 -2.80 2.31 22.09
CA CYS A 317 -1.51 2.97 22.24
C CYS A 317 -1.04 3.57 20.91
N TYR A 318 -1.24 2.83 19.81
CA TYR A 318 -0.91 3.28 18.46
C TYR A 318 -1.69 4.53 18.05
N THR A 319 -2.99 4.57 18.34
CA THR A 319 -3.83 5.73 18.03
C THR A 319 -3.33 7.00 18.69
N ASN A 320 -3.04 6.91 20.00
CA ASN A 320 -2.53 8.06 20.75
C ASN A 320 -1.10 8.44 20.33
N LEU A 321 -0.27 7.47 19.91
CA LEU A 321 1.05 7.76 19.32
C LEU A 321 0.93 8.64 18.06
N PHE A 322 -0.01 8.34 17.17
CA PHE A 322 -0.23 9.18 15.99
C PHE A 322 -0.86 10.53 16.30
N GLN A 323 -1.76 10.61 17.28
CA GLN A 323 -2.25 11.90 17.77
C GLN A 323 -1.10 12.77 18.33
N TRP A 324 -0.21 12.18 19.13
CA TRP A 324 1.01 12.85 19.61
C TRP A 324 1.89 13.34 18.44
N ALA A 325 2.16 12.47 17.47
CA ALA A 325 3.00 12.79 16.32
C ALA A 325 2.36 13.86 15.42
N GLY A 326 1.04 13.80 15.23
CA GLY A 326 0.25 14.80 14.55
C GLY A 326 0.33 16.16 15.24
N CYS A 327 0.17 16.21 16.56
CA CYS A 327 0.35 17.44 17.33
C CYS A 327 1.79 17.98 17.23
N LYS A 328 2.82 17.12 17.27
CA LYS A 328 4.22 17.52 17.03
C LYS A 328 4.41 18.14 15.64
N ALA A 329 3.77 17.56 14.62
CA ALA A 329 3.79 18.09 13.26
C ALA A 329 3.07 19.44 13.18
N ALA A 330 1.89 19.57 13.80
CA ALA A 330 1.13 20.81 13.89
C ALA A 330 1.92 21.94 14.55
N ILE A 331 2.64 21.66 15.65
CA ILE A 331 3.52 22.64 16.30
C ILE A 331 4.59 23.17 15.32
N LYS A 332 5.23 22.27 14.55
CA LYS A 332 6.23 22.68 13.55
C LYS A 332 5.62 23.52 12.43
N MET A 333 4.44 23.11 11.94
CA MET A 333 3.73 23.84 10.89
C MET A 333 3.25 25.22 11.38
N ALA A 334 2.67 25.28 12.57
CA ALA A 334 2.22 26.52 13.21
C ALA A 334 3.37 27.53 13.39
N LYS A 335 4.54 27.06 13.84
CA LYS A 335 5.75 27.91 13.92
C LYS A 335 6.22 28.42 12.57
N HIS A 336 6.08 27.60 11.51
CA HIS A 336 6.45 28.00 10.16
C HIS A 336 5.54 29.11 9.61
N ILE A 337 4.25 29.07 9.93
CA ILE A 337 3.27 30.08 9.48
C ILE A 337 3.08 31.25 10.46
N GLY A 338 3.73 31.22 11.64
CA GLY A 338 3.65 32.27 12.65
C GLY A 338 2.34 32.30 13.46
N ASP A 339 1.72 31.13 13.69
CA ASP A 339 0.45 31.00 14.41
C ASP A 339 0.64 30.42 15.83
N ASP A 340 0.84 31.30 16.80
CA ASP A 340 1.11 30.92 18.21
C ASP A 340 -0.08 30.25 18.90
N GLN A 341 -1.31 30.55 18.45
CA GLN A 341 -2.53 29.96 19.02
C GLN A 341 -2.61 28.47 18.66
N LEU A 342 -2.34 28.13 17.39
CA LEU A 342 -2.26 26.73 16.96
C LEU A 342 -1.13 25.98 17.64
N CYS A 343 0.01 26.63 17.87
CA CYS A 343 1.12 26.05 18.62
C CYS A 343 0.66 25.65 20.03
N SER A 344 0.04 26.58 20.76
CA SER A 344 -0.43 26.36 22.13
C SER A 344 -1.51 25.27 22.21
N ARG A 345 -2.45 25.26 21.25
CA ARG A 345 -3.50 24.23 21.17
C ARG A 345 -2.90 22.85 20.94
N ALA A 346 -1.97 22.73 19.98
CA ALA A 346 -1.32 21.47 19.67
C ALA A 346 -0.46 20.96 20.84
N GLU A 347 0.19 21.84 21.61
CA GLU A 347 0.94 21.46 22.81
C GLU A 347 0.04 20.83 23.89
N ASN A 348 -1.14 21.41 24.13
CA ASN A 348 -2.11 20.86 25.09
C ASN A 348 -2.61 19.47 24.68
N LEU A 349 -2.97 19.29 23.41
CA LEU A 349 -3.43 18.00 22.88
C LEU A 349 -2.31 16.96 22.88
N MET A 350 -1.08 17.37 22.55
CA MET A 350 0.09 16.52 22.63
C MET A 350 0.29 15.96 24.04
N GLN A 351 0.09 16.76 25.08
CA GLN A 351 0.23 16.29 26.47
C GLN A 351 -0.85 15.27 26.83
N LYS A 352 -2.10 15.48 26.42
CA LYS A 352 -3.17 14.48 26.60
C LYS A 352 -2.81 13.14 25.94
N ALA A 353 -2.26 13.19 24.73
CA ALA A 353 -1.83 11.99 24.01
C ALA A 353 -0.68 11.28 24.75
N VAL A 354 0.27 12.02 25.32
CA VAL A 354 1.34 11.48 26.17
C VAL A 354 0.75 10.73 27.36
N ASP A 355 -0.21 11.31 28.07
CA ASP A 355 -0.82 10.70 29.24
C ASP A 355 -1.51 9.36 28.88
N LYS A 356 -2.17 9.28 27.72
CA LYS A 356 -2.80 8.05 27.21
C LYS A 356 -1.78 6.99 26.80
N ILE A 357 -0.69 7.38 26.13
CA ILE A 357 0.38 6.45 25.76
C ILE A 357 1.04 5.87 27.03
N GLU A 358 1.37 6.72 28.01
CA GLU A 358 1.98 6.28 29.27
C GLU A 358 1.04 5.41 30.10
N ALA A 359 -0.28 5.58 29.99
CA ALA A 359 -1.27 4.69 30.60
C ALA A 359 -1.29 3.27 29.97
N CYS A 360 -0.69 3.07 28.80
CA CYS A 360 -0.51 1.74 28.19
C CYS A 360 0.78 1.04 28.66
N TYR A 361 1.62 1.69 29.47
CA TYR A 361 2.87 1.10 29.92
C TYR A 361 2.65 0.14 31.10
N ASP A 362 3.11 -1.09 30.93
CA ASP A 362 3.20 -2.09 31.97
C ASP A 362 4.61 -2.04 32.61
N PRO A 363 4.74 -1.54 33.87
CA PRO A 363 6.04 -1.42 34.52
C PRO A 363 6.63 -2.75 34.98
N VAL A 364 5.82 -3.81 35.08
CA VAL A 364 6.27 -5.15 35.52
C VAL A 364 6.92 -5.87 34.35
N ARG A 365 6.23 -5.92 33.20
CA ARG A 365 6.75 -6.50 31.95
C ARG A 365 7.69 -5.55 31.20
N LYS A 366 7.70 -4.26 31.56
CA LYS A 366 8.47 -3.18 30.92
C LYS A 366 8.16 -3.01 29.43
N VAL A 367 6.88 -3.08 29.09
CA VAL A 367 6.36 -3.03 27.71
C VAL A 367 5.18 -2.07 27.64
N TYR A 368 4.94 -1.49 26.47
CA TYR A 368 3.66 -0.85 26.17
C TYR A 368 2.71 -1.88 25.57
N THR A 369 1.51 -1.98 26.13
CA THR A 369 0.48 -2.91 25.66
C THR A 369 -0.34 -2.30 24.52
N MET A 370 -1.21 -3.11 23.93
CA MET A 370 -2.06 -2.74 22.79
C MET A 370 -2.90 -1.48 23.06
N ALA A 371 -3.48 -1.38 24.26
CA ALA A 371 -4.39 -0.31 24.66
C ALA A 371 -4.46 -0.16 26.18
N VAL A 372 -5.00 0.96 26.64
CA VAL A 372 -5.21 1.21 28.07
C VAL A 372 -6.08 0.10 28.68
N GLY A 373 -5.56 -0.55 29.73
CA GLY A 373 -6.26 -1.63 30.43
C GLY A 373 -6.30 -2.98 29.70
N VAL A 374 -5.58 -3.12 28.58
CA VAL A 374 -5.46 -4.38 27.83
C VAL A 374 -4.06 -4.94 28.05
N GLU A 375 -3.95 -6.21 28.45
CA GLU A 375 -2.66 -6.86 28.72
C GLU A 375 -1.93 -7.31 27.45
N ALA A 376 -2.66 -7.53 26.36
CA ALA A 376 -2.14 -8.04 25.09
C ALA A 376 -1.07 -7.12 24.48
N LEU A 377 -0.04 -7.71 23.88
CA LEU A 377 0.94 -6.97 23.09
C LEU A 377 0.50 -6.83 21.63
N ASP A 378 0.97 -5.75 21.00
CA ASP A 378 0.66 -5.41 19.62
C ASP A 378 1.92 -4.88 18.92
N ALA A 379 2.23 -5.44 17.74
CA ALA A 379 3.40 -5.05 16.95
C ALA A 379 3.39 -3.58 16.52
N SER A 380 2.21 -2.95 16.42
CA SER A 380 2.08 -1.52 16.15
C SER A 380 2.78 -0.65 17.21
N THR A 381 3.00 -1.15 18.43
CA THR A 381 3.77 -0.45 19.47
C THR A 381 5.27 -0.39 19.20
N LEU A 382 5.80 -1.12 18.21
CA LEU A 382 7.18 -0.92 17.71
C LEU A 382 7.37 0.52 17.17
N GLN A 383 6.29 1.17 16.74
CA GLN A 383 6.30 2.55 16.27
C GLN A 383 6.73 3.54 17.35
N LEU A 384 6.56 3.22 18.64
CA LEU A 384 7.08 4.04 19.74
C LEU A 384 8.60 4.24 19.63
N ILE A 385 9.31 3.23 19.13
CA ILE A 385 10.76 3.28 18.88
C ILE A 385 11.04 4.02 17.56
N MET A 386 10.39 3.63 16.48
CA MET A 386 10.66 4.17 15.13
C MET A 386 10.30 5.65 14.99
N MET A 387 9.30 6.12 15.72
CA MET A 387 8.86 7.52 15.78
C MET A 387 9.57 8.33 16.86
N HIS A 388 10.56 7.74 17.55
CA HIS A 388 11.33 8.38 18.63
C HIS A 388 10.47 8.93 19.77
N TYR A 389 9.32 8.32 20.04
CA TYR A 389 8.61 8.55 21.29
C TYR A 389 9.43 8.00 22.46
N LEU A 390 9.92 6.77 22.29
CA LEU A 390 10.99 6.21 23.10
C LEU A 390 12.33 6.59 22.46
N ASP A 391 13.26 7.12 23.25
CA ASP A 391 14.65 7.26 22.81
C ASP A 391 15.19 5.85 22.50
N PRO A 392 15.62 5.57 21.24
CA PRO A 392 16.14 4.26 20.86
C PRO A 392 17.38 3.82 21.66
N ASN A 393 18.09 4.76 22.29
CA ASN A 393 19.24 4.48 23.15
C ASN A 393 18.86 4.21 24.62
N SER A 394 17.59 4.35 25.00
CA SER A 394 17.12 4.13 26.37
C SER A 394 16.99 2.65 26.73
N GLU A 395 17.07 2.32 28.02
CA GLU A 395 16.74 0.98 28.51
C GLU A 395 15.27 0.63 28.21
N ARG A 396 14.36 1.60 28.34
CA ARG A 396 12.93 1.44 28.07
C ARG A 396 12.64 0.95 26.64
N ALA A 397 13.32 1.51 25.63
CA ALA A 397 13.17 1.05 24.24
C ALA A 397 13.69 -0.38 24.05
N ARG A 398 14.82 -0.73 24.68
CA ARG A 398 15.41 -2.08 24.58
C ARG A 398 14.57 -3.13 25.27
N ASP A 399 14.05 -2.81 26.47
CA ASP A 399 13.19 -3.72 27.23
C ASP A 399 11.85 -3.92 26.53
N HIS A 400 11.25 -2.84 25.98
CA HIS A 400 10.02 -2.92 25.19
C HIS A 400 10.20 -3.82 23.96
N LEU A 401 11.27 -3.63 23.19
CA LEU A 401 11.57 -4.49 22.03
C LEU A 401 11.74 -5.96 22.43
N LYS A 402 12.48 -6.24 23.51
CA LYS A 402 12.67 -7.62 24.01
C LYS A 402 11.35 -8.27 24.42
N GLY A 403 10.46 -7.53 25.08
CA GLY A 403 9.16 -8.04 25.47
C GLY A 403 8.30 -8.41 24.26
N LEU A 404 8.27 -7.54 23.23
CA LEU A 404 7.59 -7.84 21.98
C LEU A 404 8.20 -9.02 21.24
N GLU A 405 9.53 -9.16 21.23
CA GLU A 405 10.22 -10.31 20.63
C GLU A 405 9.84 -11.63 21.29
N GLN A 406 9.73 -11.67 22.62
CA GLN A 406 9.41 -12.89 23.35
C GLN A 406 8.00 -13.41 23.04
N GLU A 407 7.06 -12.51 22.75
CA GLU A 407 5.67 -12.88 22.52
C GLU A 407 5.35 -13.01 21.03
N LEU A 408 5.72 -12.02 20.21
CA LEU A 408 5.20 -11.86 18.84
C LEU A 408 6.14 -12.34 17.73
N LYS A 409 7.41 -12.60 18.03
CA LYS A 409 8.37 -13.08 17.02
C LYS A 409 8.13 -14.54 16.67
N ALA A 410 8.01 -14.83 15.38
CA ALA A 410 7.96 -16.18 14.83
C ALA A 410 9.31 -16.58 14.24
N GLU A 411 9.39 -17.79 13.69
CA GLU A 411 10.58 -18.27 13.01
C GLU A 411 10.91 -17.42 11.76
N GLN A 412 12.16 -17.48 11.30
CA GLN A 412 12.61 -16.85 10.04
C GLN A 412 12.43 -15.32 9.99
N GLY A 413 12.36 -14.67 11.15
CA GLY A 413 12.23 -13.21 11.27
C GLY A 413 10.81 -12.69 11.02
N LEU A 414 9.84 -13.59 10.90
CA LEU A 414 8.42 -13.26 10.81
C LEU A 414 7.89 -12.74 12.16
N PHE A 415 6.79 -11.98 12.11
CA PHE A 415 6.26 -11.29 13.28
C PHE A 415 4.73 -11.24 13.22
N TYR A 416 4.07 -11.53 14.34
CA TYR A 416 2.61 -11.46 14.45
C TYR A 416 2.15 -10.03 14.74
N ARG A 417 0.96 -9.64 14.24
CA ARG A 417 0.29 -8.39 14.67
C ARG A 417 0.05 -8.38 16.18
N TYR A 418 -0.58 -9.45 16.66
CA TYR A 418 -0.93 -9.76 18.04
C TYR A 418 -1.28 -11.26 18.11
N ILE A 419 -1.31 -11.83 19.32
CA ILE A 419 -1.50 -13.28 19.56
C ILE A 419 -2.74 -13.54 20.44
N VAL A 420 -3.66 -12.58 20.51
CA VAL A 420 -4.96 -12.71 21.16
C VAL A 420 -6.07 -12.98 20.14
N ALA A 421 -7.20 -13.52 20.60
CA ALA A 421 -8.35 -13.78 19.75
C ALA A 421 -9.08 -12.46 19.43
N ASP A 422 -9.37 -12.26 18.14
CA ASP A 422 -10.16 -11.16 17.61
C ASP A 422 -11.53 -11.65 17.10
N ASP A 423 -12.24 -10.82 16.33
CA ASP A 423 -13.54 -11.12 15.69
C ASP A 423 -13.57 -12.43 14.88
N PHE A 424 -12.41 -12.91 14.45
CA PHE A 424 -12.18 -14.08 13.59
C PHE A 424 -11.28 -15.14 14.25
N GLY A 425 -11.06 -15.04 15.57
CA GLY A 425 -10.20 -15.95 16.32
C GLY A 425 -8.75 -15.48 16.40
N LYS A 426 -7.84 -16.39 16.77
CA LYS A 426 -6.43 -16.07 16.93
C LYS A 426 -5.74 -16.03 15.55
N PRO A 427 -4.97 -14.98 15.22
CA PRO A 427 -4.17 -14.95 13.98
C PRO A 427 -3.27 -16.17 13.88
N LYS A 428 -3.29 -16.82 12.71
CA LYS A 428 -2.42 -17.99 12.41
C LYS A 428 -1.21 -17.59 11.58
N THR A 429 -1.36 -16.55 10.76
CA THR A 429 -0.30 -16.01 9.92
C THR A 429 0.36 -14.79 10.54
N THR A 430 1.57 -14.55 10.04
CA THR A 430 2.35 -13.35 10.34
C THR A 430 2.13 -12.33 9.24
N PHE A 431 2.25 -11.05 9.58
CA PHE A 431 2.05 -9.96 8.63
C PHE A 431 3.41 -9.35 8.31
N LEU A 432 3.81 -9.40 7.05
CA LEU A 432 5.10 -8.93 6.55
C LEU A 432 5.43 -7.48 6.95
N ILE A 433 4.47 -6.55 6.99
CA ILE A 433 4.75 -5.18 7.46
C ILE A 433 5.28 -5.15 8.90
N THR A 434 4.71 -5.98 9.78
CA THR A 434 5.12 -6.04 11.19
C THR A 434 6.50 -6.67 11.34
N ALA A 435 6.86 -7.61 10.47
CA ALA A 435 8.20 -8.16 10.40
C ALA A 435 9.23 -7.12 9.92
N PHE A 436 8.88 -6.27 8.95
CA PHE A 436 9.74 -5.17 8.54
C PHE A 436 9.83 -4.06 9.61
N TRP A 437 8.76 -3.78 10.35
CA TRP A 437 8.82 -2.91 11.52
C TRP A 437 9.74 -3.43 12.60
N TYR A 438 9.78 -4.75 12.81
CA TYR A 438 10.73 -5.37 13.72
C TYR A 438 12.18 -5.17 13.25
N VAL A 439 12.46 -5.34 11.95
CA VAL A 439 13.77 -5.01 11.36
C VAL A 439 14.14 -3.54 11.57
N GLU A 440 13.21 -2.61 11.32
CA GLU A 440 13.42 -1.18 11.57
C GLU A 440 13.72 -0.89 13.05
N ALA A 441 12.98 -1.50 13.97
CA ALA A 441 13.17 -1.34 15.41
C ALA A 441 14.54 -1.86 15.85
N LEU A 442 14.98 -3.02 15.36
CA LEU A 442 16.33 -3.56 15.59
C LEU A 442 17.41 -2.56 15.15
N ALA A 443 17.30 -2.03 13.93
CA ALA A 443 18.23 -1.03 13.41
C ALA A 443 18.23 0.24 14.27
N CYS A 444 17.04 0.73 14.68
CA CYS A 444 16.90 1.92 15.52
C CYS A 444 17.64 1.78 16.86
N VAL A 445 17.48 0.65 17.56
CA VAL A 445 18.14 0.39 18.86
C VAL A 445 19.61 -0.05 18.75
N GLY A 446 20.15 -0.10 17.54
CA GLY A 446 21.56 -0.42 17.27
C GLY A 446 21.88 -1.91 17.10
N ARG A 447 20.87 -2.78 17.05
CA ARG A 447 21.03 -4.23 16.74
C ARG A 447 21.05 -4.44 15.23
N VAL A 448 22.00 -3.80 14.54
CA VAL A 448 22.02 -3.70 13.07
C VAL A 448 22.31 -5.03 12.38
N ASP A 449 23.21 -5.86 12.94
CA ASP A 449 23.51 -7.19 12.38
C ASP A 449 22.26 -8.08 12.39
N GLU A 450 21.52 -8.09 13.51
CA GLU A 450 20.25 -8.80 13.59
C GLU A 450 19.21 -8.23 12.62
N ALA A 451 19.17 -6.91 12.42
CA ALA A 451 18.29 -6.30 11.44
C ALA A 451 18.58 -6.82 10.02
N ILE A 452 19.86 -6.93 9.64
CA ILE A 452 20.31 -7.48 8.35
C ILE A 452 19.94 -8.95 8.22
N GLU A 453 20.17 -9.77 9.25
CA GLU A 453 19.82 -11.19 9.26
C GLU A 453 18.32 -11.43 9.07
N ASN A 454 17.48 -10.70 9.81
CA ASN A 454 16.03 -10.79 9.71
C ASN A 454 15.56 -10.27 8.34
N PHE A 455 16.10 -9.15 7.86
CA PHE A 455 15.78 -8.62 6.53
C PHE A 455 16.08 -9.65 5.42
N ASN A 456 17.29 -10.24 5.43
CA ASN A 456 17.69 -11.27 4.48
C ASN A 456 16.81 -12.52 4.56
N SER A 457 16.31 -12.87 5.74
CA SER A 457 15.37 -13.97 5.92
C SER A 457 14.02 -13.64 5.28
N LEU A 458 13.50 -12.44 5.49
CA LEU A 458 12.24 -11.98 4.90
C LEU A 458 12.27 -11.92 3.37
N LEU A 459 13.42 -11.57 2.78
CA LEU A 459 13.58 -11.55 1.32
C LEU A 459 13.33 -12.90 0.65
N LYS A 460 13.51 -14.01 1.37
CA LYS A 460 13.26 -15.37 0.85
C LYS A 460 11.78 -15.64 0.57
N PHE A 461 10.88 -14.88 1.20
CA PHE A 461 9.45 -14.99 0.94
C PHE A 461 9.01 -14.24 -0.31
N THR A 462 9.87 -13.42 -0.94
CA THR A 462 9.52 -12.81 -2.23
C THR A 462 9.28 -13.85 -3.31
N ASN A 463 8.30 -13.64 -4.18
CA ASN A 463 8.11 -14.55 -5.31
C ASN A 463 9.17 -14.33 -6.41
N HIS A 464 9.10 -15.10 -7.49
CA HIS A 464 10.03 -14.99 -8.63
C HIS A 464 10.08 -13.60 -9.32
N LEU A 465 9.11 -12.71 -9.04
CA LEU A 465 9.09 -11.33 -9.51
C LEU A 465 9.63 -10.33 -8.47
N GLY A 466 9.97 -10.79 -7.27
CA GLY A 466 10.37 -9.95 -6.13
C GLY A 466 9.20 -9.28 -5.43
N LEU A 467 7.98 -9.83 -5.57
CA LEU A 467 6.75 -9.26 -5.00
C LEU A 467 6.35 -9.96 -3.69
N LEU A 468 5.70 -9.19 -2.82
CA LEU A 468 5.24 -9.60 -1.49
C LEU A 468 3.71 -9.46 -1.38
N SER A 469 3.09 -10.42 -0.71
CA SER A 469 1.70 -10.40 -0.26
C SER A 469 1.58 -9.70 1.09
N GLU A 470 0.41 -9.77 1.71
CA GLU A 470 0.16 -9.25 3.06
C GLU A 470 0.73 -10.17 4.14
N ASP A 471 0.34 -11.43 4.09
CA ASP A 471 0.65 -12.43 5.11
C ASP A 471 1.66 -13.46 4.60
N VAL A 472 2.39 -14.04 5.56
CA VAL A 472 3.15 -15.27 5.37
C VAL A 472 2.78 -16.26 6.47
N ASP A 473 2.51 -17.51 6.07
CA ASP A 473 2.36 -18.61 7.01
C ASP A 473 3.74 -19.00 7.56
N ALA A 474 3.89 -18.89 8.88
CA ALA A 474 5.16 -19.16 9.54
C ALA A 474 5.59 -20.64 9.50
N SER A 475 4.66 -21.56 9.22
CA SER A 475 4.92 -23.00 9.20
C SER A 475 5.53 -23.50 7.90
N ASP A 476 5.14 -22.92 6.76
CA ASP A 476 5.57 -23.38 5.43
C ASP A 476 6.13 -22.27 4.52
N GLY A 477 6.03 -21.01 4.93
CA GLY A 477 6.53 -19.85 4.19
C GLY A 477 5.66 -19.44 3.01
N SER A 478 4.43 -19.94 2.91
CA SER A 478 3.50 -19.57 1.84
C SER A 478 2.99 -18.14 2.00
N GLN A 479 2.87 -17.43 0.88
CA GLN A 479 2.35 -16.07 0.80
C GLN A 479 0.82 -16.07 0.71
N TRP A 480 0.17 -15.28 1.56
CA TRP A 480 -1.28 -15.14 1.67
C TRP A 480 -1.73 -13.68 1.78
N GLY A 481 -3.05 -13.46 1.75
CA GLY A 481 -3.66 -12.15 1.74
C GLY A 481 -3.47 -11.41 0.42
N ASN A 482 -3.78 -10.11 0.41
CA ASN A 482 -3.79 -9.32 -0.81
C ASN A 482 -2.39 -9.16 -1.47
N PHE A 483 -2.33 -9.05 -2.80
CA PHE A 483 -1.07 -9.18 -3.57
C PHE A 483 -1.03 -8.35 -4.87
N PRO A 484 0.12 -7.74 -5.23
CA PRO A 484 1.19 -7.37 -4.31
C PRO A 484 0.67 -6.34 -3.31
N GLN A 485 1.03 -6.49 -2.04
CA GLN A 485 0.54 -5.58 -1.01
C GLN A 485 1.44 -4.35 -0.92
N ALA A 486 0.85 -3.15 -1.01
CA ALA A 486 1.59 -1.90 -0.91
C ALA A 486 2.31 -1.80 0.44
N TYR A 487 1.64 -2.15 1.54
CA TYR A 487 2.20 -1.95 2.87
C TYR A 487 3.47 -2.79 3.12
N SER A 488 3.49 -4.06 2.71
CA SER A 488 4.68 -4.92 2.80
C SER A 488 5.85 -4.39 1.98
N HIS A 489 5.60 -3.85 0.79
CA HIS A 489 6.62 -3.19 -0.02
C HIS A 489 7.14 -1.89 0.61
N VAL A 490 6.28 -1.13 1.29
CA VAL A 490 6.67 0.03 2.11
C VAL A 490 7.59 -0.39 3.27
N GLY A 491 7.21 -1.45 3.99
CA GLY A 491 8.01 -2.01 5.08
C GLY A 491 9.42 -2.38 4.62
N LEU A 492 9.52 -3.10 3.51
CA LEU A 492 10.81 -3.46 2.91
C LEU A 492 11.67 -2.23 2.62
N MET A 493 11.10 -1.22 1.96
CA MET A 493 11.84 -0.01 1.58
C MET A 493 12.31 0.79 2.80
N ASN A 494 11.44 0.96 3.80
CA ASN A 494 11.77 1.69 5.01
C ASN A 494 12.83 0.95 5.84
N ALA A 495 12.70 -0.37 6.01
CA ALA A 495 13.70 -1.22 6.66
C ALA A 495 15.07 -1.14 5.97
N ALA A 496 15.12 -1.30 4.63
CA ALA A 496 16.37 -1.18 3.88
C ALA A 496 17.04 0.18 4.09
N ASN A 497 16.25 1.26 4.05
CA ASN A 497 16.73 2.62 4.30
C ASN A 497 17.23 2.82 5.74
N ARG A 498 16.55 2.25 6.75
CA ARG A 498 16.99 2.33 8.16
C ARG A 498 18.32 1.62 8.38
N ILE A 499 18.49 0.42 7.82
CA ILE A 499 19.76 -0.31 7.90
C ILE A 499 20.86 0.49 7.20
N ALA A 500 20.63 0.97 5.97
CA ALA A 500 21.61 1.74 5.22
C ALA A 500 22.06 3.02 5.96
N LYS A 501 21.12 3.77 6.54
CA LYS A 501 21.44 4.96 7.35
C LYS A 501 22.23 4.64 8.62
N LYS A 502 22.06 3.45 9.19
CA LYS A 502 22.78 3.03 10.41
C LYS A 502 24.19 2.56 10.12
N LEU A 503 24.40 1.88 9.00
CA LEU A 503 25.73 1.48 8.57
C LEU A 503 26.56 2.67 8.09
N ASP A 504 25.94 3.59 7.32
CA ASP A 504 26.60 4.77 6.73
C ASP A 504 27.96 4.45 6.08
N PHE A 505 28.10 3.24 5.52
CA PHE A 505 29.33 2.81 4.91
C PHE A 505 29.52 3.48 3.55
N PRO A 506 30.73 3.99 3.24
CA PRO A 506 31.05 4.44 1.90
C PRO A 506 30.88 3.28 0.91
N GLY A 507 30.08 3.44 -0.14
CA GLY A 507 29.73 2.37 -1.07
C GLY A 507 30.86 1.80 -1.94
N PHE A 508 32.13 2.14 -1.65
CA PHE A 508 33.32 1.53 -2.24
C PHE A 508 34.03 0.57 -1.26
N LEU A 509 33.55 0.47 -0.03
CA LEU A 509 34.01 -0.46 0.99
C LEU A 509 32.86 -1.45 1.20
N ASP A 510 33.05 -2.67 0.69
CA ASP A 510 32.08 -3.77 0.83
C ASP A 510 32.11 -4.40 2.22
#